data_AF-A0A424NG88-F1
#
_entry.id   AF-A0A424NG88-F1
#
_cell.length_a   1.000
_cell.length_b   1.000
_cell.length_c   1.000
_cell.angle_alpha   90.00
_cell.angle_beta   90.00
_cell.angle_gamma   90.00
#
_symmetry.space_group_name_H-M   'P 1'
#
loop_
_entity.id
_entity.type
_entity.pdbx_description
1 polymer ?
#
loop_
_entity_poly.entity_id
_entity_poly.type
_entity_poly.pdbx_seq_one_letter_code
_entity_poly.pdbx_strand_id
1 'polypeptide(L)' 'MKQTKKLSLGRRTKLLILMLAFCFIPFYAISDDFTLDVDGNGKTEPLTDGLLIIRYLFGFTGEALTSGAISSNA' A
#
# COMPACT_ATOMS: atom_id res chain seq x y z
N MET A 1 44.29 2.71 29.63
CA MET A 1 43.34 3.68 29.04
C MET A 1 43.21 3.38 27.54
N LYS A 2 42.17 2.64 27.12
CA LYS A 2 41.98 2.26 25.70
C LYS A 2 41.38 3.44 24.94
N GLN A 3 42.20 4.11 24.13
CA GLN A 3 41.76 5.11 23.16
C GLN A 3 40.82 4.43 22.15
N THR A 4 39.53 4.74 22.23
CA THR A 4 38.55 4.32 21.23
C THR A 4 38.83 5.15 19.97
N LYS A 5 39.44 4.54 18.96
CA LYS A 5 39.63 5.20 17.66
C LYS A 5 38.26 5.60 17.13
N LYS A 6 37.96 6.91 17.17
CA LYS A 6 36.76 7.49 16.57
C LYS A 6 36.87 7.28 15.06
N LEU A 7 36.11 6.33 14.54
CA LEU A 7 36.11 5.97 13.13
C LEU A 7 35.58 7.15 12.31
N SER A 8 36.51 7.94 11.75
CA SER A 8 36.21 9.07 10.89
C SER A 8 35.83 8.56 9.50
N LEU A 9 34.54 8.30 9.29
CA LEU A 9 34.00 7.82 8.04
C LEU A 9 34.00 8.96 6.99
N GLY A 10 34.93 8.89 6.03
CA GLY A 10 35.08 9.88 4.95
C GLY A 10 33.85 10.01 4.04
N ARG A 11 33.75 11.13 3.32
CA ARG A 11 32.60 11.41 2.42
C ARG A 11 32.36 10.28 1.40
N ARG A 12 33.43 9.65 0.89
CA ARG A 12 33.34 8.52 -0.05
C ARG A 12 32.80 7.24 0.59
N THR A 13 33.23 6.91 1.81
CA THR A 13 32.73 5.71 2.51
C THR A 13 31.30 5.89 3.00
N LYS A 14 30.89 7.11 3.40
CA LYS A 14 29.48 7.43 3.66
C LYS A 14 28.61 7.27 2.41
N LEU A 15 29.09 7.75 1.27
CA LEU A 15 28.36 7.65 0.00
C LEU A 15 28.18 6.19 -0.43
N LEU A 16 29.23 5.37 -0.30
CA LEU A 16 29.17 3.93 -0.60
C LEU A 16 28.21 3.18 0.32
N ILE A 17 28.21 3.47 1.62
CA ILE A 17 27.25 2.87 2.57
C ILE A 17 25.82 3.27 2.24
N LEU A 18 25.59 4.53 1.83
CA LEU A 18 24.27 4.99 1.41
C LEU A 18 23.77 4.28 0.15
N MET A 19 24.63 4.11 -0.86
CA MET A 19 24.26 3.40 -2.09
C MET A 19 24.01 1.92 -1.85
N LEU A 20 24.83 1.29 -1.02
CA LEU A 20 24.65 -0.11 -0.64
C LEU A 20 23.35 -0.30 0.16
N ALA A 21 23.02 0.61 1.09
CA ALA A 21 21.75 0.60 1.80
C ALA A 21 20.53 0.76 0.87
N PHE A 22 20.66 1.57 -0.19
CA PHE A 22 19.60 1.75 -1.18
C PHE A 22 19.40 0.53 -2.10
N CYS A 23 20.46 -0.23 -2.37
CA CYS A 23 20.42 -1.46 -3.16
C CYS A 23 19.63 -2.60 -2.48
N PHE A 24 19.48 -2.56 -1.14
CA PHE A 24 18.68 -3.52 -0.39
C PHE A 24 17.20 -3.15 -0.29
N ILE A 25 16.75 -2.07 -0.92
CA ILE A 25 15.32 -1.75 -0.96
C ILE A 25 14.68 -2.68 -2.01
N PRO A 26 13.84 -3.65 -1.61
CA PRO A 26 13.06 -4.42 -2.58
C PRO A 26 12.20 -3.48 -3.43
N PHE A 27 12.44 -3.48 -4.74
CA PHE A 27 11.58 -2.80 -5.69
C PHE A 27 10.30 -3.63 -5.87
N TYR A 28 9.26 -3.27 -5.12
CA TYR A 28 7.93 -3.81 -5.36
C TYR A 28 7.37 -3.11 -6.61
N ALA A 29 7.29 -3.84 -7.72
CA ALA A 29 6.48 -3.41 -8.85
C ALA A 29 5.01 -3.54 -8.40
N ILE A 30 4.38 -2.42 -8.08
CA ILE A 30 2.93 -2.36 -7.87
C ILE A 30 2.30 -2.44 -9.25
N SER A 31 1.93 -3.64 -9.68
CA SER A 31 0.99 -3.83 -10.78
C SER A 31 -0.41 -3.70 -10.21
N ASP A 32 -1.01 -2.52 -10.40
CA ASP A 32 -2.42 -2.29 -10.06
C ASP A 32 -3.26 -2.81 -11.22
N ASP A 33 -3.39 -4.13 -11.30
CA ASP A 33 -4.30 -4.76 -12.25
C ASP A 33 -5.73 -4.34 -11.89
N PHE A 34 -6.56 -4.06 -12.90
CA PHE A 34 -7.96 -3.73 -12.66
C PHE A 34 -8.66 -4.87 -11.92
N THR A 35 -9.18 -4.58 -10.72
CA THR A 35 -9.99 -5.50 -9.92
C THR A 35 -11.43 -5.00 -9.81
N LEU A 36 -12.34 -5.91 -9.46
CA LEU A 36 -13.71 -5.57 -9.07
C LEU A 36 -13.86 -5.43 -7.54
N ASP A 37 -12.75 -5.31 -6.81
CA ASP A 37 -12.74 -5.06 -5.37
C ASP A 37 -12.98 -3.57 -5.12
N VAL A 38 -14.26 -3.20 -5.02
CA VAL A 38 -14.73 -1.82 -4.90
C VAL A 38 -14.68 -1.36 -3.44
N ASP A 39 -14.83 -2.27 -2.48
CA ASP A 39 -14.71 -1.95 -1.06
C ASP A 39 -13.25 -2.00 -0.54
N GLY A 40 -12.31 -2.54 -1.32
CA GLY A 40 -10.88 -2.48 -1.05
C GLY A 40 -10.37 -3.51 -0.05
N ASN A 41 -11.16 -4.55 0.22
CA ASN A 41 -10.84 -5.54 1.26
C ASN A 41 -9.88 -6.66 0.79
N GLY A 42 -9.40 -6.57 -0.46
CA GLY A 42 -8.52 -7.54 -1.10
C GLY A 42 -9.25 -8.76 -1.68
N LYS A 43 -10.58 -8.74 -1.74
CA LYS A 43 -11.42 -9.81 -2.29
C LYS A 43 -12.41 -9.24 -3.29
N THR A 44 -12.83 -10.08 -4.22
CA THR A 44 -13.94 -9.77 -5.13
C THR A 44 -15.12 -10.64 -4.73
N GLU A 45 -16.08 -10.04 -4.03
CA GLU A 45 -17.25 -10.72 -3.48
C GLU A 45 -18.56 -10.11 -4.01
N PRO A 46 -19.52 -10.91 -4.50
CA PRO A 46 -20.73 -10.37 -5.13
C PRO A 46 -21.59 -9.49 -4.22
N LEU A 47 -21.60 -9.76 -2.92
CA LEU A 47 -22.49 -9.08 -1.97
C LEU A 47 -21.95 -7.70 -1.55
N THR A 48 -20.63 -7.51 -1.52
CA THR A 48 -20.02 -6.23 -1.13
C THR A 48 -19.73 -5.39 -2.36
N ASP A 49 -18.96 -5.93 -3.30
CA ASP A 49 -18.56 -5.19 -4.51
C ASP A 49 -19.70 -5.06 -5.50
N GLY A 50 -20.31 -6.20 -5.85
CA GLY A 50 -21.38 -6.25 -6.85
C GLY A 50 -22.58 -5.40 -6.43
N LEU A 51 -22.92 -5.40 -5.14
CA LEU A 51 -24.00 -4.58 -4.61
C LEU A 51 -23.68 -3.08 -4.69
N LEU A 52 -22.45 -2.67 -4.38
CA LEU A 52 -22.01 -1.27 -4.53
C LEU A 52 -22.10 -0.81 -5.99
N ILE A 53 -21.66 -1.65 -6.93
CA ILE A 53 -21.76 -1.37 -8.37
C ILE A 53 -23.22 -1.18 -8.78
N ILE A 54 -24.11 -2.11 -8.41
CA ILE A 54 -25.54 -2.03 -8.76
C ILE A 54 -26.19 -0.78 -8.16
N ARG A 55 -25.92 -0.47 -6.88
CA ARG A 55 -26.44 0.74 -6.22
C ARG A 55 -25.98 2.00 -6.93
N TYR A 56 -24.71 2.08 -7.30
CA TYR A 56 -24.17 3.21 -8.06
C TYR A 56 -24.84 3.35 -9.43
N LEU A 57 -25.05 2.24 -10.16
CA LEU A 57 -25.74 2.25 -11.44
C LEU A 57 -27.20 2.72 -11.34
N PHE A 58 -27.86 2.47 -10.20
CA PHE A 58 -29.18 3.03 -9.90
C PHE A 58 -29.14 4.47 -9.37
N GLY A 59 -27.98 5.11 -9.30
CA GLY A 59 -27.82 6.51 -8.89
C GLY A 59 -27.76 6.73 -7.38
N PHE A 60 -27.53 5.69 -6.58
CA PHE A 60 -27.35 5.83 -5.14
C PHE A 60 -25.96 6.42 -4.83
N THR A 61 -25.91 7.33 -3.85
CA THR A 61 -24.69 8.02 -3.40
C THR A 61 -24.69 8.18 -1.87
N GLY A 62 -23.53 8.51 -1.29
CA GLY A 62 -23.41 8.77 0.15
C GLY A 62 -23.74 7.52 0.99
N GLU A 63 -24.42 7.70 2.13
CA GLU A 63 -24.78 6.57 3.01
C GLU A 63 -25.67 5.53 2.32
N ALA A 64 -26.54 5.96 1.41
CA ALA A 64 -27.42 5.04 0.69
C ALA A 64 -26.64 4.09 -0.25
N LEU A 65 -25.44 4.49 -0.67
CA LEU A 65 -24.53 3.64 -1.42
C LEU A 65 -23.88 2.59 -0.52
N THR A 66 -23.30 3.00 0.62
CA THR A 66 -22.38 2.16 1.40
C THR A 66 -23.01 1.43 2.58
N SER A 67 -24.14 1.91 3.10
CA SER A 67 -24.77 1.37 4.32
C SER A 67 -25.12 -0.12 4.16
N GLY A 68 -24.54 -0.94 5.04
CA GLY A 68 -24.71 -2.40 5.07
C GLY A 68 -24.19 -3.14 3.83
N ALA A 69 -23.42 -2.49 2.97
CA ALA A 69 -22.89 -3.08 1.73
C ALA A 69 -21.35 -3.18 1.73
N ILE A 70 -20.64 -2.49 2.62
CA ILE A 70 -19.19 -2.64 2.77
C ILE A 70 -18.86 -3.77 3.74
N SER A 71 -17.75 -4.48 3.51
CA SER A 71 -17.24 -5.47 4.46
C SER A 71 -16.76 -4.78 5.75
N SER A 72 -16.71 -5.53 6.86
CA SER A 72 -16.25 -4.98 8.15
C SER A 72 -14.75 -4.62 8.17
N ASN A 73 -14.01 -5.03 7.14
CA ASN A 73 -12.56 -4.87 7.01
C ASN A 73 -12.18 -4.09 5.75
N ALA A 74 -13.14 -3.37 5.15
CA ALA A 74 -12.90 -2.38 4.10
C ALA A 74 -12.13 -1.17 4.65
#